data_AF-X0RZI4-F1
#
_entry.id   AF-X0RZI4-F1
#
_cell.length_a   1.000
_cell.length_b   1.000
_cell.length_c   1.000
_cell.angle_alpha   90.00
_cell.angle_beta   90.00
_cell.angle_gamma   90.00
#
_symmetry.space_group_name_H-M   'P 1'
#
loop_
_entity.id
_entity.type
_entity.pdbx_description
1 polymer ?
#
loop_
_entity_poly.entity_id
_entity_poly.type
_entity_poly.pdbx_seq_one_letter_code
_entity_poly.pdbx_strand_id
1 'polypeptide(L)'
;MRFKSGTGGEQSYCQWLQNDQANYYKHKNTMYIRNCRVWTDDLSVQRLPTDGPELTDFLSQVEGKTEPLEYVRYNSSGLLVIITQDEKAGFSQKTHHRDASGEEHFRYNWLGRAKAIDNRDAMHKRGWTYFTVSGKINGKKVLGTGRVPFVYAAYLHYPPWLRLRVGSMEIVDSTGDRLFKGLSRPWRGLHTIDAVRRAAAEQRVWFETELLSKGVKAEVTLSHDEGRLIYTIDMEKDVIDKITFLSDEEQVLGELRFSYLQEIDNVGSEFAEPRRKRYQRMNLKKLGMLWLVQLVEETLNNSK
;
A
#
# COMPACT_ATOMS: atom_id res chain seq x y z
N MET A 1 4.62 -6.57 9.81
CA MET A 1 4.93 -6.93 11.19
C MET A 1 6.27 -6.27 11.49
N ARG A 2 6.58 -6.09 12.77
CA ARG A 2 7.65 -5.23 13.24
C ARG A 2 9.09 -5.71 12.89
N PHE A 3 9.92 -4.84 12.29
CA PHE A 3 11.38 -4.89 12.29
C PHE A 3 11.93 -4.67 13.72
N LYS A 4 12.16 -5.75 14.47
CA LYS A 4 12.95 -5.66 15.70
C LYS A 4 14.43 -5.45 15.35
N SER A 5 15.03 -4.39 15.87
CA SER A 5 16.49 -4.32 15.99
C SER A 5 16.95 -5.37 17.00
N GLY A 6 17.92 -6.20 16.61
CA GLY A 6 18.45 -7.27 17.46
C GLY A 6 19.22 -6.71 18.66
N THR A 7 19.30 -7.48 19.74
CA THR A 7 20.31 -7.30 20.78
C THR A 7 21.32 -8.43 20.66
N GLY A 8 22.47 -8.13 20.06
CA GLY A 8 23.78 -8.78 20.17
C GLY A 8 23.81 -10.28 20.46
N GLY A 9 24.15 -11.07 19.44
CA GLY A 9 24.78 -12.40 19.64
C GLY A 9 24.31 -13.53 18.72
N GLU A 10 23.18 -13.41 18.04
CA GLU A 10 22.73 -14.40 17.05
C GLU A 10 23.04 -13.88 15.63
N GLN A 11 23.70 -14.70 14.81
CA GLN A 11 24.04 -14.37 13.42
C GLN A 11 22.84 -13.72 12.70
N SER A 12 22.99 -12.43 12.36
CA SER A 12 21.97 -11.60 11.70
C SER A 12 21.74 -12.05 10.25
N TYR A 13 21.09 -13.20 10.07
CA TYR A 13 20.63 -13.64 8.76
C TYR A 13 19.39 -12.83 8.35
N CYS A 14 19.30 -12.49 7.05
CA CYS A 14 18.12 -11.86 6.47
C CYS A 14 16.85 -12.65 6.85
N GLN A 15 16.03 -12.08 7.74
CA GLN A 15 14.82 -12.73 8.25
C GLN A 15 13.61 -12.52 7.35
N TRP A 16 13.67 -11.62 6.38
CA TRP A 16 12.53 -11.22 5.56
C TRP A 16 12.86 -11.30 4.07
N LEU A 17 11.97 -11.88 3.29
CA LEU A 17 12.04 -11.91 1.83
C LEU A 17 10.69 -11.51 1.27
N GLN A 18 10.66 -10.54 0.38
CA GLN A 18 9.47 -10.16 -0.38
C GLN A 18 9.78 -10.34 -1.85
N ASN A 19 8.96 -11.13 -2.55
CA ASN A 19 9.11 -11.35 -3.99
C ASN A 19 7.77 -11.21 -4.71
N ASP A 20 7.75 -11.60 -5.98
CA ASP A 20 6.57 -11.54 -6.85
C ASP A 20 5.41 -12.45 -6.41
N GLN A 21 5.68 -13.44 -5.55
CA GLN A 21 4.71 -14.46 -5.11
C GLN A 21 4.16 -14.24 -3.71
N ALA A 22 4.99 -13.80 -2.75
CA ALA A 22 4.55 -13.63 -1.36
C ALA A 22 5.56 -12.83 -0.50
N ASN A 23 5.17 -12.67 0.78
CA ASN A 23 6.01 -12.14 1.85
C ASN A 23 6.40 -13.29 2.80
N TYR A 24 7.70 -13.49 2.99
CA TYR A 24 8.26 -14.58 3.79
C TYR A 24 9.02 -14.02 4.98
N TYR A 25 8.89 -14.71 6.12
CA TYR A 25 9.61 -14.44 7.35
C TYR A 25 10.26 -15.72 7.87
N LYS A 26 11.56 -15.69 8.12
CA LYS A 26 12.29 -16.81 8.72
C LYS A 26 12.55 -16.55 10.20
N HIS A 27 12.10 -17.48 11.04
CA HIS A 27 12.47 -17.51 12.45
C HIS A 27 12.95 -18.92 12.82
N LYS A 28 14.19 -19.02 13.30
CA LYS A 28 14.88 -20.30 13.54
C LYS A 28 14.84 -21.17 12.27
N ASN A 29 14.36 -22.41 12.37
CA ASN A 29 14.21 -23.33 11.25
C ASN A 29 12.79 -23.34 10.64
N THR A 30 12.01 -22.27 10.86
CA THR A 30 10.64 -22.15 10.34
C THR A 30 10.51 -20.93 9.44
N MET A 31 9.95 -21.14 8.26
CA MET A 31 9.56 -20.11 7.31
C MET A 31 8.05 -19.87 7.41
N TYR A 32 7.67 -18.62 7.57
CA TYR A 32 6.28 -18.17 7.64
C TYR A 32 5.94 -17.38 6.39
N ILE A 33 4.87 -17.75 5.70
CA ILE A 33 4.30 -16.96 4.61
C ILE A 33 3.17 -16.11 5.18
N ARG A 34 3.16 -14.81 4.89
CA ARG A 34 2.27 -13.83 5.55
C ARG A 34 1.50 -12.97 4.54
N ASN A 35 0.35 -12.47 5.00
CA ASN A 35 -0.50 -11.52 4.28
C ASN A 35 0.27 -10.23 3.97
N CYS A 36 0.81 -9.62 5.01
CA CYS A 36 1.35 -8.27 4.96
C CYS A 36 2.81 -8.19 4.54
N ARG A 37 3.13 -7.06 3.91
CA ARG A 37 4.47 -6.59 3.64
C ARG A 37 5.15 -6.10 4.90
N VAL A 38 6.46 -5.91 4.80
CA VAL A 38 7.24 -5.36 5.90
C VAL A 38 6.95 -3.85 6.01
N TRP A 39 6.95 -3.35 7.24
CA TRP A 39 6.88 -1.92 7.59
C TRP A 39 7.84 -1.68 8.77
N THR A 40 8.28 -0.45 8.99
CA THR A 40 9.23 -0.10 10.07
C THR A 40 8.55 0.04 11.43
N ASP A 41 9.26 -0.30 12.51
CA ASP A 41 8.71 -0.35 13.87
C ASP A 41 8.31 0.99 14.44
N ASP A 42 9.11 2.00 14.12
CA ASP A 42 8.89 3.38 14.49
C ASP A 42 7.93 4.08 13.53
N LEU A 43 7.33 3.33 12.60
CA LEU A 43 6.43 3.82 11.56
C LEU A 43 7.07 4.85 10.63
N SER A 44 8.38 4.89 10.48
CA SER A 44 8.95 5.63 9.35
C SER A 44 8.41 5.12 8.00
N VAL A 45 8.37 5.97 6.99
CA VAL A 45 8.02 5.59 5.63
C VAL A 45 9.24 4.94 4.99
N GLN A 46 9.07 3.70 4.51
CA GLN A 46 10.16 3.00 3.85
C GLN A 46 10.68 3.81 2.65
N ARG A 47 11.94 4.22 2.72
CA ARG A 47 12.66 4.90 1.64
C ARG A 47 13.14 3.88 0.61
N LEU A 48 12.93 4.16 -0.67
CA LEU A 48 13.44 3.36 -1.78
C LEU A 48 14.59 4.11 -2.45
N PRO A 49 15.65 3.42 -2.93
CA PRO A 49 16.75 4.10 -3.62
C PRO A 49 16.29 4.84 -4.88
N THR A 50 15.17 4.44 -5.48
CA THR A 50 14.57 5.14 -6.62
C THR A 50 13.79 6.40 -6.24
N ASP A 51 13.72 6.76 -4.95
CA ASP A 51 13.02 7.96 -4.49
C ASP A 51 13.80 9.21 -4.88
N GLY A 52 13.17 10.07 -5.67
CA GLY A 52 13.76 11.34 -6.03
C GLY A 52 14.03 12.22 -4.80
N PRO A 53 15.03 13.12 -4.86
CA PRO A 53 15.38 14.00 -3.75
C PRO A 53 14.19 14.73 -3.14
N GLU A 54 13.29 15.28 -3.96
CA GLU A 54 12.11 16.01 -3.47
C GLU A 54 11.18 15.15 -2.59
N LEU A 55 11.00 13.87 -2.93
CA LEU A 55 10.17 12.95 -2.16
C LEU A 55 10.84 12.64 -0.82
N THR A 56 12.14 12.33 -0.86
CA THR A 56 12.94 12.02 0.33
C THR A 56 13.01 13.21 1.29
N ASP A 57 13.18 14.42 0.77
CA ASP A 57 13.23 15.64 1.55
C ASP A 57 11.90 15.92 2.25
N PHE A 58 10.78 15.82 1.52
CA PHE A 58 9.45 16.02 2.09
C PHE A 58 9.16 15.00 3.19
N LEU A 59 9.42 13.71 2.94
CA LEU A 59 9.21 12.68 3.96
C LEU A 59 10.10 12.90 5.19
N SER A 60 11.33 13.41 5.01
CA SER A 60 12.24 13.71 6.13
C SER A 60 11.74 14.88 6.97
N GLN A 61 11.10 15.88 6.34
CA GLN A 61 10.44 16.99 7.04
C GLN A 61 9.25 16.49 7.87
N VAL A 62 8.40 15.64 7.29
CA VAL A 62 7.23 15.07 7.98
C VAL A 62 7.65 14.22 9.18
N GLU A 63 8.70 13.42 9.04
CA GLU A 63 9.15 12.48 10.08
C GLU A 63 10.09 13.12 11.12
N GLY A 64 10.58 14.34 10.86
CA GLY A 64 11.59 15.00 11.69
C GLY A 64 12.92 14.23 11.77
N LYS A 65 13.21 13.37 10.78
CA LYS A 65 14.37 12.48 10.74
C LYS A 65 14.95 12.46 9.32
N THR A 66 16.27 12.44 9.24
CA THR A 66 16.98 12.26 7.97
C THR A 66 17.49 10.83 7.87
N GLU A 67 17.05 10.09 6.86
CA GLU A 67 17.63 8.80 6.52
C GLU A 67 18.61 8.98 5.35
N PRO A 68 19.92 8.73 5.53
CA PRO A 68 20.88 8.82 4.43
C PRO A 68 20.66 7.65 3.47
N LEU A 69 19.87 7.89 2.42
CA LEU A 69 19.71 6.95 1.31
C LEU A 69 20.22 7.58 0.01
N GLU A 70 21.37 7.11 -0.47
CA GLU A 70 21.84 7.46 -1.83
C GLU A 70 20.77 7.13 -2.89
N TYR A 71 20.40 8.16 -3.66
CA TYR A 71 19.47 8.06 -4.76
C TYR A 71 20.10 7.32 -5.94
N VAL A 72 19.34 6.38 -6.49
CA VAL A 72 19.68 5.62 -7.66
C VAL A 72 18.63 5.90 -8.73
N ARG A 73 19.08 6.57 -9.80
CA ARG A 73 18.20 6.90 -10.91
C ARG A 73 17.63 5.62 -11.52
N TYR A 74 16.30 5.55 -11.59
CA TYR A 74 15.63 4.42 -12.22
C TYR A 74 16.13 4.22 -13.65
N ASN A 75 16.61 3.01 -13.91
CA ASN A 75 17.00 2.50 -15.21
C ASN A 75 16.11 1.28 -15.49
N SER A 76 15.43 1.25 -16.64
CA SER A 76 14.56 0.15 -17.06
C SER A 76 15.26 -1.21 -17.25
N SER A 77 16.57 -1.31 -17.04
CA SER A 77 17.39 -2.49 -17.38
C SER A 77 17.96 -3.29 -16.19
N GLY A 78 17.45 -3.14 -14.95
CA GLY A 78 18.04 -3.88 -13.82
C GLY A 78 17.16 -4.07 -12.58
N LEU A 79 17.48 -5.12 -11.81
CA LEU A 79 16.93 -5.42 -10.50
C LEU A 79 17.71 -4.62 -9.44
N LEU A 80 16.98 -3.92 -8.58
CA LEU A 80 17.54 -3.18 -7.44
C LEU A 80 17.46 -4.06 -6.20
N VAL A 81 18.63 -4.43 -5.65
CA VAL A 81 18.75 -5.21 -4.42
C VAL A 81 19.13 -4.27 -3.28
N ILE A 82 18.36 -4.32 -2.19
CA ILE A 82 18.62 -3.55 -0.96
C ILE A 82 18.88 -4.55 0.17
N ILE A 83 20.09 -4.50 0.75
CA ILE A 83 20.44 -5.30 1.92
C ILE A 83 20.69 -4.35 3.09
N THR A 84 19.93 -4.54 4.17
CA THR A 84 20.14 -3.86 5.44
C THR A 84 20.73 -4.86 6.42
N GLN A 85 21.95 -4.59 6.93
CA GLN A 85 22.52 -5.33 8.06
C GLN A 85 22.33 -4.52 9.34
N ASP A 86 22.07 -5.19 10.46
CA ASP A 86 21.94 -4.58 11.78
C ASP A 86 23.18 -4.87 12.64
N GLU A 87 23.77 -3.79 13.18
CA GLU A 87 24.23 -3.63 14.59
C GLU A 87 25.45 -2.70 14.76
N LYS A 88 26.30 -2.41 13.74
CA LYS A 88 27.45 -1.49 13.93
C LYS A 88 27.84 -0.60 12.75
N ALA A 89 27.23 -0.78 11.60
CA ALA A 89 27.60 -0.04 10.41
C ALA A 89 26.28 0.29 9.71
N GLY A 90 25.84 1.55 9.78
CA GLY A 90 24.61 2.05 9.15
C GLY A 90 24.70 2.04 7.62
N PHE A 91 25.07 0.90 7.04
CA PHE A 91 25.27 0.70 5.62
C PHE A 91 24.15 -0.17 5.08
N SER A 92 23.36 0.43 4.18
CA SER A 92 22.63 -0.32 3.18
C SER A 92 23.60 -0.70 2.08
N GLN A 93 23.83 -2.00 1.85
CA GLN A 93 24.57 -2.43 0.67
C GLN A 93 23.60 -2.46 -0.51
N LYS A 94 23.97 -1.73 -1.56
CA LYS A 94 23.17 -1.53 -2.75
C LYS A 94 23.89 -2.16 -3.92
N THR A 95 23.27 -3.17 -4.52
CA THR A 95 23.82 -3.77 -5.74
C THR A 95 22.80 -3.70 -6.85
N HIS A 96 23.18 -3.06 -7.95
CA HIS A 96 22.47 -3.18 -9.21
C HIS A 96 22.88 -4.50 -9.85
N HIS A 97 21.96 -5.47 -9.86
CA HIS A 97 22.19 -6.76 -10.51
C HIS A 97 21.18 -6.98 -11.63
N ARG A 98 21.56 -7.74 -12.66
CA ARG A 98 20.58 -8.30 -13.63
C ARG A 98 19.83 -9.49 -13.04
N ASP A 99 20.40 -10.11 -12.01
CA ASP A 99 19.86 -11.28 -11.33
C ASP A 99 20.44 -11.36 -9.89
N ALA A 100 19.56 -11.42 -8.88
CA ALA A 100 19.94 -11.55 -7.46
C ALA A 100 20.23 -13.00 -7.05
N SER A 101 19.92 -13.99 -7.90
CA SER A 101 20.13 -15.41 -7.63
C SER A 101 21.60 -15.79 -7.38
N GLY A 102 22.53 -14.95 -7.83
CA GLY A 102 23.96 -15.13 -7.67
C GLY A 102 24.54 -14.63 -6.35
N GLU A 103 23.82 -13.80 -5.58
CA GLU A 103 24.35 -13.24 -4.33
C GLU A 103 24.25 -14.24 -3.17
N GLU A 104 25.32 -14.38 -2.38
CA GLU A 104 25.40 -15.36 -1.29
C GLU A 104 24.28 -15.21 -0.24
N HIS A 105 23.76 -14.00 -0.07
CA HIS A 105 22.63 -13.73 0.82
C HIS A 105 21.31 -14.35 0.35
N PHE A 106 21.12 -14.55 -0.97
CA PHE A 106 19.97 -15.24 -1.58
C PHE A 106 20.27 -16.70 -1.96
N ARG A 107 21.56 -17.10 -1.99
CA ARG A 107 22.00 -18.49 -2.23
C ARG A 107 21.63 -19.46 -1.11
N TYR A 108 21.22 -18.98 0.06
CA TYR A 108 20.69 -19.87 1.08
C TYR A 108 19.36 -20.43 0.58
N ASN A 109 19.42 -21.68 0.15
CA ASN A 109 18.26 -22.50 -0.15
C ASN A 109 17.46 -22.67 1.15
N TRP A 110 16.56 -21.72 1.46
CA TRP A 110 15.69 -21.76 2.65
C TRP A 110 14.91 -23.09 2.72
N LEU A 111 14.77 -23.77 1.59
CA LEU A 111 13.97 -24.98 1.37
C LEU A 111 14.64 -26.30 1.77
N GLY A 112 15.95 -26.35 2.03
CA GLY A 112 16.62 -27.64 2.24
C GLY A 112 16.11 -28.43 3.46
N ARG A 113 15.73 -27.73 4.55
CA ARG A 113 15.29 -28.33 5.83
C ARG A 113 14.32 -27.48 6.67
N ALA A 114 13.93 -26.28 6.21
CA ALA A 114 13.06 -25.42 7.01
C ALA A 114 11.60 -25.85 6.92
N LYS A 115 10.89 -25.84 8.06
CA LYS A 115 9.44 -26.05 8.09
C LYS A 115 8.74 -24.84 7.48
N ALA A 116 7.87 -25.03 6.51
CA ALA A 116 7.04 -23.95 5.96
C ALA A 116 5.67 -23.91 6.65
N ILE A 117 5.24 -22.72 7.07
CA ILE A 117 3.91 -22.45 7.63
C ILE A 117 3.29 -21.31 6.82
N ASP A 118 2.18 -21.59 6.14
CA ASP A 118 1.43 -20.59 5.37
C ASP A 118 0.31 -19.99 6.22
N ASN A 119 0.57 -18.82 6.81
CA ASN A 119 -0.36 -18.06 7.65
C ASN A 119 -1.28 -17.15 6.85
N ARG A 120 -1.26 -17.23 5.51
CA ARG A 120 -2.11 -16.38 4.70
C ARG A 120 -3.58 -16.78 4.82
N ASP A 121 -4.45 -15.77 4.79
CA ASP A 121 -5.89 -16.00 4.61
C ASP A 121 -6.22 -16.40 3.16
N ALA A 122 -7.50 -16.70 2.88
CA ALA A 122 -7.91 -17.22 1.57
C ALA A 122 -7.59 -16.25 0.42
N MET A 123 -7.84 -14.95 0.61
CA MET A 123 -7.59 -13.95 -0.42
C MET A 123 -6.10 -13.71 -0.68
N HIS A 124 -5.26 -13.76 0.35
CA HIS A 124 -3.81 -13.62 0.21
C HIS A 124 -3.14 -14.89 -0.33
N LYS A 125 -3.68 -16.08 -0.04
CA LYS A 125 -3.25 -17.34 -0.68
C LYS A 125 -3.53 -17.32 -2.18
N ARG A 126 -4.72 -16.85 -2.56
CA ARG A 126 -5.10 -16.63 -3.96
C ARG A 126 -4.29 -15.53 -4.64
N GLY A 127 -3.72 -14.59 -3.87
CA GLY A 127 -2.89 -13.50 -4.36
C GLY A 127 -3.68 -12.32 -4.93
N TRP A 128 -5.01 -12.36 -4.92
CA TRP A 128 -5.90 -11.28 -5.35
C TRP A 128 -7.33 -11.48 -4.82
N THR A 129 -8.13 -10.42 -4.83
CA THR A 129 -9.56 -10.52 -4.52
C THR A 129 -10.41 -9.41 -5.11
N TYR A 130 -11.72 -9.58 -5.00
CA TYR A 130 -12.70 -8.51 -5.17
C TYR A 130 -12.98 -7.81 -3.84
N PHE A 131 -13.41 -6.56 -3.92
CA PHE A 131 -13.83 -5.80 -2.77
C PHE A 131 -15.00 -4.88 -3.11
N THR A 132 -15.75 -4.51 -2.08
CA THR A 132 -16.81 -3.50 -2.16
C THR A 132 -16.39 -2.23 -1.42
N VAL A 133 -16.94 -1.11 -1.87
CA VAL A 133 -16.83 0.19 -1.21
C VAL A 133 -18.24 0.66 -0.91
N SER A 134 -18.51 1.09 0.31
CA SER A 134 -19.81 1.62 0.70
C SER A 134 -19.67 2.78 1.67
N GLY A 135 -20.60 3.72 1.64
CA GLY A 135 -20.55 4.85 2.54
C GLY A 135 -21.38 6.03 2.10
N LYS A 136 -21.02 7.22 2.58
CA LYS A 136 -21.66 8.49 2.22
C LYS A 136 -20.61 9.60 2.20
N ILE A 137 -20.75 10.56 1.30
CA ILE A 137 -19.97 11.81 1.26
C ILE A 137 -20.96 12.95 1.05
N ASN A 138 -20.98 13.94 1.95
CA ASN A 138 -21.91 15.07 1.95
C ASN A 138 -23.37 14.63 1.76
N GLY A 139 -23.77 13.60 2.52
CA GLY A 139 -25.11 12.99 2.44
C GLY A 139 -25.36 12.12 1.21
N LYS A 140 -24.54 12.20 0.15
CA LYS A 140 -24.68 11.39 -1.07
C LYS A 140 -24.14 9.98 -0.84
N LYS A 141 -24.95 8.98 -1.16
CA LYS A 141 -24.56 7.56 -1.01
C LYS A 141 -23.42 7.22 -1.97
N VAL A 142 -22.41 6.52 -1.43
CA VAL A 142 -21.32 5.94 -2.20
C VAL A 142 -21.45 4.43 -2.21
N LEU A 143 -21.34 3.85 -3.41
CA LEU A 143 -21.33 2.41 -3.64
C LEU A 143 -20.27 2.08 -4.68
N GLY A 144 -19.55 0.99 -4.51
CA GLY A 144 -18.54 0.58 -5.46
C GLY A 144 -18.09 -0.85 -5.30
N THR A 145 -17.37 -1.29 -6.33
CA THR A 145 -16.81 -2.63 -6.48
C THR A 145 -15.43 -2.49 -7.12
N GLY A 146 -14.50 -3.36 -6.77
CA GLY A 146 -13.18 -3.38 -7.37
C GLY A 146 -12.53 -4.74 -7.31
N ARG A 147 -11.39 -4.86 -8.00
CA ARG A 147 -10.46 -5.98 -7.93
C ARG A 147 -9.09 -5.44 -7.50
N VAL A 148 -8.43 -6.15 -6.59
CA VAL A 148 -7.10 -5.80 -6.09
C VAL A 148 -6.20 -7.04 -6.09
N PRO A 149 -5.04 -7.02 -6.79
CA PRO A 149 -4.02 -8.03 -6.65
C PRO A 149 -3.11 -7.71 -5.46
N PHE A 150 -2.80 -8.71 -4.64
CA PHE A 150 -1.92 -8.56 -3.49
C PHE A 150 -0.45 -8.83 -3.80
N VAL A 151 -0.13 -9.46 -4.93
CA VAL A 151 1.26 -9.79 -5.32
C VAL A 151 1.46 -9.56 -6.81
N TYR A 152 2.71 -9.36 -7.24
CA TYR A 152 3.03 -8.99 -8.63
C TYR A 152 2.65 -10.09 -9.62
N ALA A 153 2.86 -11.37 -9.27
CA ALA A 153 2.48 -12.49 -10.13
C ALA A 153 0.97 -12.53 -10.38
N ALA A 154 0.15 -12.24 -9.37
CA ALA A 154 -1.30 -12.17 -9.53
C ALA A 154 -1.73 -10.96 -10.37
N TYR A 155 -1.05 -9.81 -10.23
CA TYR A 155 -1.32 -8.61 -11.02
C TYR A 155 -1.24 -8.85 -12.54
N LEU A 156 -0.33 -9.73 -13.00
CA LEU A 156 -0.18 -10.06 -14.43
C LEU A 156 -1.43 -10.70 -15.04
N HIS A 157 -2.22 -11.42 -14.23
CA HIS A 157 -3.42 -12.12 -14.67
C HIS A 157 -4.72 -11.45 -14.20
N TYR A 158 -4.66 -10.71 -13.10
CA TYR A 158 -5.80 -10.11 -12.42
C TYR A 158 -5.54 -8.62 -12.15
N PRO A 159 -5.51 -7.78 -13.20
CA PRO A 159 -5.18 -6.36 -13.04
C PRO A 159 -6.21 -5.63 -12.18
N PRO A 160 -5.79 -4.63 -11.40
CA PRO A 160 -6.67 -3.87 -10.53
C PRO A 160 -7.67 -3.03 -11.33
N TRP A 161 -8.88 -2.88 -10.77
CA TRP A 161 -9.86 -1.94 -11.27
C TRP A 161 -10.79 -1.53 -10.13
N LEU A 162 -11.41 -0.36 -10.27
CA LEU A 162 -12.35 0.18 -9.30
C LEU A 162 -13.48 0.89 -10.05
N ARG A 163 -14.71 0.61 -9.65
CA ARG A 163 -15.91 1.34 -10.05
C ARG A 163 -16.57 1.90 -8.81
N LEU A 164 -16.76 3.21 -8.78
CA LEU A 164 -17.46 3.93 -7.72
C LEU A 164 -18.66 4.67 -8.31
N ARG A 165 -19.76 4.70 -7.57
CA ARG A 165 -20.93 5.53 -7.81
C ARG A 165 -21.15 6.42 -6.61
N VAL A 166 -21.21 7.73 -6.84
CA VAL A 166 -21.41 8.77 -5.82
C VAL A 166 -22.65 9.56 -6.20
N GLY A 167 -23.77 9.31 -5.54
CA GLY A 167 -25.07 9.80 -6.00
C GLY A 167 -25.38 9.28 -7.41
N SER A 168 -25.55 10.20 -8.38
CA SER A 168 -25.75 9.88 -9.80
C SER A 168 -24.45 9.74 -10.61
N MET A 169 -23.31 10.18 -10.07
CA MET A 169 -22.02 10.17 -10.76
C MET A 169 -21.39 8.77 -10.71
N GLU A 170 -20.88 8.28 -11.83
CA GLU A 170 -20.11 7.04 -11.92
C GLU A 170 -18.65 7.34 -12.31
N ILE A 171 -17.71 6.72 -11.59
CA ILE A 171 -16.26 6.87 -11.77
C ILE A 171 -15.66 5.48 -11.93
N VAL A 172 -14.84 5.31 -12.96
CA VAL A 172 -14.24 4.01 -13.29
C VAL A 172 -12.74 4.17 -13.53
N ASP A 173 -11.97 3.32 -12.85
CA ASP A 173 -10.58 3.03 -13.15
C ASP A 173 -10.45 1.57 -13.60
N SER A 174 -10.15 1.38 -14.88
CA SER A 174 -10.00 0.05 -15.50
C SER A 174 -8.56 -0.44 -15.56
N THR A 175 -7.59 0.37 -15.11
CA THR A 175 -6.16 -0.02 -15.11
C THR A 175 -5.54 -0.01 -13.72
N GLY A 176 -6.21 0.62 -12.75
CA GLY A 176 -5.70 0.82 -11.39
C GLY A 176 -4.56 1.83 -11.31
N ASP A 177 -4.37 2.66 -12.35
CA ASP A 177 -3.33 3.69 -12.36
C ASP A 177 -3.80 5.05 -11.86
N ARG A 178 -5.11 5.21 -11.62
CA ARG A 178 -5.73 6.48 -11.27
C ARG A 178 -6.26 6.45 -9.85
N LEU A 179 -7.36 5.73 -9.62
CA LEU A 179 -8.06 5.73 -8.34
C LEU A 179 -7.30 4.97 -7.26
N PHE A 180 -6.41 4.05 -7.62
CA PHE A 180 -5.56 3.38 -6.64
C PHE A 180 -4.38 4.23 -6.19
N LYS A 181 -4.13 5.40 -6.80
CA LYS A 181 -3.24 6.39 -6.19
C LYS A 181 -3.95 6.97 -4.96
N GLY A 182 -3.35 6.79 -3.80
CA GLY A 182 -4.00 7.08 -2.51
C GLY A 182 -4.78 5.89 -1.92
N LEU A 183 -4.82 4.73 -2.58
CA LEU A 183 -5.32 3.50 -1.98
C LEU A 183 -4.18 2.47 -1.81
N SER A 184 -4.52 1.25 -1.40
CA SER A 184 -3.57 0.15 -1.32
C SER A 184 -3.06 -0.22 -2.72
N ARG A 185 -1.74 -0.28 -2.89
CA ARG A 185 -1.08 -0.77 -4.12
C ARG A 185 -0.13 -1.94 -3.80
N PRO A 186 -0.63 -3.00 -3.15
CA PRO A 186 0.23 -4.05 -2.61
C PRO A 186 1.14 -4.66 -3.69
N TRP A 187 0.64 -4.93 -4.90
CA TRP A 187 1.45 -5.47 -6.00
C TRP A 187 2.70 -4.65 -6.38
N ARG A 188 2.86 -3.41 -5.89
CA ARG A 188 4.08 -2.58 -6.03
C ARG A 188 5.14 -2.82 -4.95
N GLY A 189 4.94 -3.77 -4.04
CA GLY A 189 5.93 -4.19 -3.05
C GLY A 189 5.94 -3.39 -1.75
N LEU A 190 5.10 -2.36 -1.62
CA LEU A 190 5.01 -1.51 -0.42
C LEU A 190 3.78 -1.86 0.42
N HIS A 191 3.95 -1.85 1.75
CA HIS A 191 2.82 -1.98 2.67
C HIS A 191 1.81 -0.85 2.41
N THR A 192 0.53 -1.11 2.65
CA THR A 192 -0.57 -0.17 2.37
C THR A 192 -0.36 1.17 3.08
N ILE A 193 0.18 1.14 4.31
CA ILE A 193 0.54 2.35 5.06
C ILE A 193 1.58 3.21 4.32
N ASP A 194 2.62 2.60 3.75
CA ASP A 194 3.61 3.29 2.94
C ASP A 194 3.03 3.74 1.61
N ALA A 195 2.18 2.93 0.99
CA ALA A 195 1.53 3.29 -0.27
C ALA A 195 0.68 4.56 -0.16
N VAL A 196 -0.04 4.75 0.96
CA VAL A 196 -0.84 5.94 1.26
C VAL A 196 0.07 7.14 1.56
N ARG A 197 1.02 7.00 2.49
CA ARG A 197 1.92 8.09 2.91
C ARG A 197 2.80 8.59 1.78
N ARG A 198 3.29 7.69 0.93
CA ARG A 198 4.07 8.05 -0.25
C ARG A 198 3.22 8.72 -1.33
N ALA A 199 1.96 8.32 -1.49
CA ALA A 199 1.05 9.03 -2.38
C ALA A 199 0.78 10.47 -1.89
N ALA A 200 0.71 10.68 -0.57
CA ALA A 200 0.59 12.00 0.04
C ALA A 200 1.84 12.83 -0.20
N ALA A 201 3.01 12.26 0.08
CA ALA A 201 4.30 12.92 -0.14
C ALA A 201 4.57 13.27 -1.61
N GLU A 202 4.19 12.40 -2.56
CA GLU A 202 4.25 12.69 -4.02
C GLU A 202 3.47 13.96 -4.40
N GLN A 203 2.51 14.38 -3.58
CA GLN A 203 1.68 15.57 -3.79
C GLN A 203 1.89 16.63 -2.70
N ARG A 204 2.94 16.49 -1.88
CA ARG A 204 3.28 17.40 -0.79
C ARG A 204 2.14 17.62 0.21
N VAL A 205 1.31 16.60 0.41
CA VAL A 205 0.25 16.59 1.43
C VAL A 205 0.87 16.12 2.75
N TRP A 206 0.73 16.95 3.79
CA TRP A 206 1.25 16.62 5.12
C TRP A 206 0.48 15.43 5.71
N PHE A 207 1.15 14.58 6.49
CA PHE A 207 0.50 13.44 7.13
C PHE A 207 1.06 13.11 8.51
N GLU A 208 0.21 12.51 9.32
CA GLU A 208 0.53 11.97 10.63
C GLU A 208 0.10 10.49 10.69
N THR A 209 0.77 9.71 11.54
CA THR A 209 0.49 8.27 11.65
C THR A 209 0.43 7.84 13.10
N GLU A 210 -0.61 7.10 13.45
CA GLU A 210 -0.81 6.53 14.78
C GLU A 210 -1.12 5.03 14.67
N LEU A 211 -0.59 4.22 15.61
CA LEU A 211 -1.02 2.83 15.76
C LEU A 211 -2.21 2.74 16.69
N LEU A 212 -3.26 2.08 16.20
CA LEU A 212 -4.44 1.75 16.97
C LEU A 212 -4.39 0.30 17.47
N SER A 213 -5.21 -0.01 18.49
CA SER A 213 -5.57 -1.39 18.90
C SER A 213 -4.37 -2.34 19.02
N LYS A 214 -3.38 -2.00 19.85
CA LYS A 214 -2.14 -2.79 20.07
C LYS A 214 -1.33 -3.08 18.79
N GLY A 215 -1.50 -2.29 17.73
CA GLY A 215 -0.72 -2.38 16.49
C GLY A 215 -1.36 -3.20 15.37
N VAL A 216 -2.61 -3.66 15.53
CA VAL A 216 -3.36 -4.35 14.47
C VAL A 216 -3.87 -3.37 13.41
N LYS A 217 -4.19 -2.15 13.84
CA LYS A 217 -4.71 -1.08 12.99
C LYS A 217 -3.76 0.11 13.04
N ALA A 218 -3.73 0.89 11.97
CA ALA A 218 -3.07 2.19 11.95
C ALA A 218 -4.03 3.24 11.39
N GLU A 219 -3.93 4.45 11.90
CA GLU A 219 -4.52 5.63 11.29
C GLU A 219 -3.45 6.49 10.62
N VAL A 220 -3.73 6.90 9.38
CA VAL A 220 -2.94 7.89 8.67
C VAL A 220 -3.85 9.08 8.39
N THR A 221 -3.55 10.20 9.03
CA THR A 221 -4.29 11.45 8.86
C THR A 221 -3.55 12.31 7.86
N LEU A 222 -4.20 12.67 6.75
CA LEU A 222 -3.67 13.58 5.75
C LEU A 222 -4.30 14.95 5.92
N SER A 223 -3.48 15.99 5.90
CA SER A 223 -3.92 17.38 6.03
C SER A 223 -3.80 18.09 4.69
N HIS A 224 -4.94 18.57 4.19
CA HIS A 224 -5.06 19.36 2.97
C HIS A 224 -5.78 20.68 3.30
N ASP A 225 -5.63 21.70 2.45
CA ASP A 225 -6.20 23.05 2.67
C ASP A 225 -7.74 23.09 2.74
N GLU A 226 -8.41 21.98 2.42
CA GLU A 226 -9.87 21.86 2.35
C GLU A 226 -10.42 20.82 3.35
N GLY A 227 -9.57 20.31 4.23
CA GLY A 227 -9.94 19.34 5.26
C GLY A 227 -8.93 18.21 5.45
N ARG A 228 -9.38 17.16 6.12
CA ARG A 228 -8.55 15.99 6.45
C ARG A 228 -9.13 14.69 5.91
N LEU A 229 -8.23 13.80 5.50
CA LEU A 229 -8.55 12.42 5.16
C LEU A 229 -7.93 11.50 6.20
N ILE A 230 -8.74 10.69 6.89
CA ILE A 230 -8.24 9.73 7.88
C ILE A 230 -8.40 8.32 7.31
N TYR A 231 -7.28 7.64 7.07
CA TYR A 231 -7.24 6.27 6.60
C TYR A 231 -7.10 5.34 7.80
N THR A 232 -8.04 4.41 7.98
CA THR A 232 -7.86 3.28 8.90
C THR A 232 -7.38 2.07 8.10
N ILE A 233 -6.21 1.54 8.46
CA ILE A 233 -5.52 0.45 7.74
C ILE A 233 -5.43 -0.78 8.64
N ASP A 234 -5.79 -1.95 8.11
CA ASP A 234 -5.45 -3.25 8.68
C ASP A 234 -3.99 -3.57 8.40
N MET A 235 -3.16 -3.51 9.44
CA MET A 235 -1.73 -3.75 9.33
C MET A 235 -1.42 -5.22 9.07
N GLU A 236 -2.24 -6.15 9.57
CA GLU A 236 -1.98 -7.58 9.38
C GLU A 236 -2.46 -8.08 8.02
N LYS A 237 -3.59 -7.56 7.55
CA LYS A 237 -4.15 -7.87 6.24
C LYS A 237 -3.62 -6.98 5.12
N ASP A 238 -2.83 -5.95 5.42
CA ASP A 238 -2.25 -5.04 4.43
C ASP A 238 -3.32 -4.45 3.48
N VAL A 239 -4.39 -3.91 4.07
CA VAL A 239 -5.53 -3.33 3.35
C VAL A 239 -6.09 -2.10 4.06
N ILE A 240 -6.75 -1.22 3.30
CA ILE A 240 -7.54 -0.11 3.85
C ILE A 240 -8.89 -0.66 4.30
N ASP A 241 -9.27 -0.39 5.54
CA ASP A 241 -10.61 -0.67 6.05
C ASP A 241 -11.57 0.48 5.77
N LYS A 242 -11.07 1.70 5.94
CA LYS A 242 -11.91 2.89 6.05
C LYS A 242 -11.18 4.16 5.64
N ILE A 243 -11.91 5.09 5.05
CA ILE A 243 -11.47 6.47 4.82
C ILE A 243 -12.55 7.40 5.35
N THR A 244 -12.22 8.23 6.33
CA THR A 244 -13.10 9.29 6.85
C THR A 244 -12.71 10.63 6.25
N PHE A 245 -13.71 11.44 5.89
CA PHE A 245 -13.54 12.79 5.36
C PHE A 245 -13.98 13.78 6.42
N LEU A 246 -13.08 14.67 6.81
CA LEU A 246 -13.35 15.74 7.76
C LEU A 246 -13.20 17.11 7.09
N SER A 247 -14.04 18.06 7.47
CA SER A 247 -13.82 19.48 7.16
C SER A 247 -12.67 20.04 8.02
N ASP A 248 -12.26 21.27 7.70
CA ASP A 248 -11.33 22.04 8.54
C ASP A 248 -11.87 22.28 9.96
N GLU A 249 -13.19 22.39 10.10
CA GLU A 249 -13.90 22.51 11.39
C GLU A 249 -14.08 21.15 12.11
N GLU A 250 -13.36 20.11 11.68
CA GLU A 250 -13.43 18.74 12.20
C GLU A 250 -14.80 18.04 12.06
N GLN A 251 -15.70 18.58 11.23
CA GLN A 251 -16.99 17.94 11.00
C GLN A 251 -16.85 16.77 10.02
N VAL A 252 -17.50 15.64 10.32
CA VAL A 252 -17.50 14.48 9.44
C VAL A 252 -18.33 14.76 8.19
N LEU A 253 -17.64 14.96 7.07
CA LEU A 253 -18.24 15.14 5.74
C LEU A 253 -18.69 13.80 5.15
N GLY A 254 -18.03 12.71 5.53
CA GLY A 254 -18.35 11.40 5.01
C GLY A 254 -17.40 10.29 5.44
N GLU A 255 -17.70 9.09 4.96
CA GLU A 255 -16.91 7.89 5.20
C GLU A 255 -17.06 6.92 4.03
N LEU A 256 -15.97 6.25 3.68
CA LEU A 256 -15.92 5.09 2.80
C LEU A 256 -15.43 3.88 3.60
N ARG A 257 -16.15 2.77 3.52
CA ARG A 257 -15.79 1.48 4.11
C ARG A 257 -15.50 0.47 3.01
N PHE A 258 -14.43 -0.28 3.21
CA PHE A 258 -13.96 -1.30 2.28
C PHE A 258 -14.25 -2.68 2.88
N SER A 259 -14.64 -3.62 2.03
CA SER A 259 -14.85 -5.01 2.43
C SER A 259 -14.32 -5.95 1.36
N TYR A 260 -13.41 -6.84 1.76
CA TYR A 260 -12.67 -7.72 0.85
C TYR A 260 -13.21 -9.14 0.93
N LEU A 261 -13.43 -9.75 -0.24
CA LEU A 261 -14.01 -11.10 -0.33
C LEU A 261 -12.93 -12.14 0.02
N GLN A 262 -13.24 -13.05 0.95
CA GLN A 262 -12.38 -14.21 1.23
C GLN A 262 -12.63 -15.32 0.20
N GLU A 263 -13.90 -15.59 -0.08
CA GLU A 263 -14.35 -16.53 -1.11
C GLU A 263 -14.89 -15.79 -2.34
N ILE A 264 -14.59 -16.29 -3.53
CA ILE A 264 -14.99 -15.66 -4.80
C ILE A 264 -15.76 -16.62 -5.73
N ASP A 265 -16.05 -17.83 -5.26
CA ASP A 265 -16.86 -18.78 -6.02
C ASP A 265 -18.29 -18.22 -6.08
N ASN A 266 -18.80 -18.01 -7.29
CA ASN A 266 -20.13 -17.46 -7.57
C ASN A 266 -20.33 -15.98 -7.22
N VAL A 267 -19.31 -15.15 -7.43
CA VAL A 267 -19.51 -13.68 -7.39
C VAL A 267 -20.50 -13.22 -8.46
N GLY A 268 -21.37 -12.27 -8.10
CA GLY A 268 -22.37 -11.73 -9.01
C GLY A 268 -21.79 -10.82 -10.10
N SER A 269 -22.65 -10.44 -11.05
CA SER A 269 -22.29 -9.59 -12.20
C SER A 269 -21.80 -8.18 -11.80
N GLU A 270 -22.02 -7.75 -10.56
CA GLU A 270 -21.48 -6.53 -9.99
C GLU A 270 -19.95 -6.51 -9.94
N PHE A 271 -19.29 -7.67 -9.97
CA PHE A 271 -17.83 -7.79 -10.06
C PHE A 271 -17.30 -7.99 -11.49
N ALA A 272 -18.16 -7.85 -12.50
CA ALA A 272 -17.72 -7.89 -13.89
C ALA A 272 -16.74 -6.74 -14.18
N GLU A 273 -15.61 -7.08 -14.80
CA GLU A 273 -14.58 -6.11 -15.15
C GLU A 273 -15.17 -4.99 -16.03
N PRO A 274 -14.97 -3.71 -15.66
CA PRO A 274 -15.54 -2.62 -16.41
C PRO A 274 -14.95 -2.59 -17.83
N ARG A 275 -15.83 -2.55 -18.83
CA ARG A 275 -15.40 -2.35 -20.22
C ARG A 275 -14.64 -1.02 -20.32
N ARG A 276 -13.55 -0.97 -21.10
CA ARG A 276 -12.79 0.25 -21.44
C ARG A 276 -13.63 1.22 -22.28
N LYS A 277 -14.79 1.69 -21.79
CA LYS A 277 -15.57 2.74 -22.44
C LYS A 277 -15.00 4.11 -22.05
N ARG A 278 -15.19 5.11 -22.93
CA ARG A 278 -14.96 6.53 -22.62
C ARG A 278 -16.04 7.00 -21.64
N TYR A 279 -15.93 6.64 -20.37
CA TYR A 279 -16.73 7.28 -19.31
C TYR A 279 -16.33 8.75 -19.18
N GLN A 280 -17.25 9.59 -18.69
CA GLN A 280 -17.01 11.01 -18.42
C GLN A 280 -15.71 11.13 -17.63
N ARG A 281 -14.67 11.62 -18.30
CA ARG A 281 -13.33 11.65 -17.75
C ARG A 281 -13.26 12.84 -16.80
N MET A 282 -13.49 12.61 -15.51
CA MET A 282 -12.71 13.40 -14.54
C MET A 282 -11.24 13.21 -14.92
N ASN A 283 -10.48 14.30 -14.99
CA ASN A 283 -9.07 14.27 -15.39
C ASN A 283 -8.18 13.74 -14.24
N LEU A 284 -8.58 12.60 -13.67
CA LEU A 284 -8.02 11.95 -12.49
C LEU A 284 -6.55 11.59 -12.64
N LYS A 285 -6.02 11.49 -13.88
CA LYS A 285 -4.60 11.19 -14.11
C LYS A 285 -3.68 12.25 -13.53
N LYS A 286 -4.11 13.52 -13.45
CA LYS A 286 -3.32 14.60 -12.85
C LYS A 286 -3.48 14.71 -11.34
N LEU A 287 -4.52 14.10 -10.78
CA LEU A 287 -4.92 14.35 -9.39
C LEU A 287 -4.26 13.41 -8.39
N GLY A 288 -3.45 12.44 -8.81
CA GLY A 288 -2.77 11.55 -7.86
C GLY A 288 -3.77 10.93 -6.88
N MET A 289 -3.66 11.26 -5.60
CA MET A 289 -4.60 10.90 -4.54
C MET A 289 -5.66 11.96 -4.24
N LEU A 290 -5.44 13.20 -4.67
CA LEU A 290 -6.36 14.32 -4.48
C LEU A 290 -7.72 14.11 -5.17
N TRP A 291 -7.89 13.04 -5.96
CA TRP A 291 -9.23 12.63 -6.39
C TRP A 291 -10.19 12.34 -5.22
N LEU A 292 -9.67 11.92 -4.06
CA LEU A 292 -10.47 11.74 -2.85
C LEU A 292 -10.95 13.09 -2.30
N VAL A 293 -10.14 14.13 -2.40
CA VAL A 293 -10.53 15.51 -2.05
C VAL A 293 -11.57 16.01 -3.06
N GLN A 294 -11.30 15.82 -4.37
CA GLN A 294 -12.23 16.21 -5.42
C GLN A 294 -13.61 15.55 -5.29
N LEU A 295 -13.70 14.32 -4.77
CA LEU A 295 -14.97 13.69 -4.47
C LEU A 295 -15.83 14.50 -3.50
N VAL A 296 -15.21 15.13 -2.50
CA VAL A 296 -15.89 15.99 -1.53
C VAL A 296 -16.35 17.28 -2.22
N GLU A 297 -15.47 17.94 -2.97
CA GLU A 297 -15.79 19.19 -3.68
C GLU A 297 -16.94 19.03 -4.69
N GLU A 298 -16.88 18.01 -5.53
CA GLU A 298 -17.90 17.73 -6.55
C GLU A 298 -19.25 17.37 -5.92
N THR A 299 -19.25 16.74 -4.75
CA THR A 299 -20.49 16.44 -4.03
C THR A 299 -21.09 17.69 -3.38
N LEU A 300 -20.29 18.65 -2.93
CA LEU A 300 -20.75 19.96 -2.45
C LEU A 300 -21.32 20.81 -3.59
N ASN A 301 -20.61 20.91 -4.71
CA ASN A 301 -21.01 21.74 -5.85
C ASN A 301 -22.33 21.29 -6.49
N ASN A 302 -22.56 19.97 -6.55
CA ASN A 302 -23.82 19.39 -7.06
C ASN A 302 -24.94 19.35 -6.00
N SER A 303 -24.84 20.09 -4.90
CA SER A 303 -25.88 20.20 -3.86
C SER A 303 -26.44 21.63 -3.72
N LYS A 304 -25.94 22.58 -4.53
CA LYS A 304 -26.51 23.91 -4.74
C LYS A 304 -27.36 23.90 -6.01
#